data_AF-A0A562CRK2-F1
#
_entry.id   AF-A0A562CRK2-F1
#
_cell.length_a   1.000
_cell.length_b   1.000
_cell.length_c   1.000
_cell.angle_alpha   90.00
_cell.angle_beta   90.00
_cell.angle_gamma   90.00
#
_symmetry.space_group_name_H-M   'P 1'
#
loop_
_entity.id
_entity.type
_entity.pdbx_description
1 polymer ?
#
loop_
_entity_poly.entity_id
_entity_poly.type
_entity_poly.pdbx_seq_one_letter_code
_entity_poly.pdbx_strand_id
1 'polypeptide(L)'
;MGWLTEVASAHVSTTPTRLFRVVATAEAISWAGLILGLVLKYGTETTDLAVRVFGMIHGAVFLAYCVTSVVLWVDRRWSFGRGVLVLASSVPPFLTILVEWVALRRGWLGDSWRLPAGAGTGIVDRTVAWLLVKPLRGLGVGVVAVAVLFVVALLVGPPVQSS
;
A
#
# COMPACT_ATOMS: atom_id res chain seq x y z
N MET A 1 -25.87 -6.25 -33.93
CA MET A 1 -25.25 -7.24 -33.03
C MET A 1 -23.84 -6.78 -32.64
N GLY A 2 -23.71 -5.62 -31.98
CA GLY A 2 -22.40 -4.98 -31.71
C GLY A 2 -22.31 -4.20 -30.40
N TRP A 3 -23.42 -4.09 -29.65
CA TRP A 3 -23.48 -3.43 -28.35
C TRP A 3 -23.10 -4.36 -27.17
N LEU A 4 -23.08 -5.69 -27.41
CA LEU A 4 -22.72 -6.69 -26.39
C LEU A 4 -21.21 -6.90 -26.24
N THR A 5 -20.40 -6.50 -27.22
CA THR A 5 -18.93 -6.63 -27.17
C THR A 5 -18.25 -5.45 -26.48
N GLU A 6 -18.90 -4.29 -26.41
CA GLU A 6 -18.32 -3.06 -25.85
C GLU A 6 -18.39 -3.03 -24.31
N VAL A 7 -19.46 -3.59 -23.74
CA VAL A 7 -19.60 -3.78 -22.28
C VAL A 7 -18.74 -4.94 -21.73
N ALA A 8 -18.28 -5.84 -22.60
CA ALA A 8 -17.51 -7.03 -22.23
C ALA A 8 -15.98 -6.78 -22.16
N SER A 9 -15.50 -5.61 -22.58
CA SER A 9 -14.07 -5.25 -22.58
C SER A 9 -13.68 -4.19 -21.55
N ALA A 10 -14.47 -4.02 -20.49
CA ALA A 10 -13.98 -3.36 -19.28
C ALA A 10 -12.91 -4.25 -18.63
N HIS A 11 -11.71 -4.25 -19.21
CA HIS A 11 -10.54 -4.70 -18.49
C HIS A 11 -10.54 -3.94 -17.18
N VAL A 12 -10.60 -4.67 -16.05
CA VAL A 12 -10.37 -4.10 -14.72
C VAL A 12 -8.90 -3.70 -14.69
N SER A 13 -8.58 -2.60 -15.35
CA SER A 13 -7.29 -1.96 -15.28
C SER A 13 -7.28 -1.25 -13.93
N THR A 14 -6.49 -1.78 -13.00
CA THR A 14 -6.32 -1.15 -11.70
C THR A 14 -5.74 0.24 -11.93
N THR A 15 -6.50 1.30 -11.68
CA THR A 15 -6.00 2.67 -11.80
C THR A 15 -5.12 3.02 -10.59
N PRO A 16 -4.18 3.98 -10.72
CA PRO A 16 -3.37 4.45 -9.58
C PRO A 16 -4.23 4.92 -8.41
N THR A 17 -5.28 5.70 -8.70
CA THR A 17 -6.26 6.16 -7.72
C THR A 17 -6.93 4.99 -6.99
N ARG A 18 -7.40 3.98 -7.73
CA ARG A 18 -8.07 2.81 -7.15
C ARG A 18 -7.11 1.98 -6.30
N LEU A 19 -5.88 1.78 -6.77
CA LEU A 19 -4.85 1.06 -6.03
C LEU A 19 -4.55 1.76 -4.71
N PHE A 20 -4.28 3.07 -4.73
CA PHE A 20 -3.97 3.83 -3.53
C PHE A 20 -5.13 3.82 -2.52
N ARG A 21 -6.37 4.01 -2.99
CA ARG A 21 -7.56 3.94 -2.15
C ARG A 21 -7.69 2.59 -1.46
N VAL A 22 -7.52 1.48 -2.19
CA VAL A 22 -7.62 0.13 -1.62
C VAL A 22 -6.59 -0.07 -0.51
N VAL A 23 -5.32 0.29 -0.73
CA VAL A 23 -4.29 0.10 0.29
C VAL A 23 -4.46 1.06 1.48
N ALA A 24 -4.89 2.30 1.26
CA ALA A 24 -5.15 3.26 2.34
C ALA A 24 -6.34 2.81 3.21
N THR A 25 -7.43 2.34 2.59
CA THR A 25 -8.57 1.79 3.31
C THR A 25 -8.21 0.50 4.06
N ALA A 26 -7.46 -0.41 3.44
CA ALA A 26 -7.01 -1.62 4.10
C ALA A 26 -6.14 -1.30 5.33
N GLU A 27 -5.26 -0.31 5.22
CA GLU A 27 -4.40 0.14 6.31
C GLU A 27 -5.24 0.68 7.47
N ALA A 28 -6.21 1.56 7.19
CA ALA A 28 -7.10 2.11 8.20
C ALA A 28 -7.94 1.04 8.92
N ILE A 29 -8.45 0.05 8.17
CA ILE A 29 -9.17 -1.11 8.73
C ILE A 29 -8.24 -1.92 9.64
N SER A 30 -6.99 -2.14 9.22
CA SER A 30 -6.02 -2.88 10.03
C SER A 30 -5.67 -2.17 11.35
N TRP A 31 -5.57 -0.83 11.33
CA TRP A 31 -5.47 -0.02 12.55
C TRP A 31 -6.68 -0.17 13.46
N ALA A 32 -7.89 -0.11 12.89
CA ALA A 32 -9.12 -0.31 13.66
C ALA A 32 -9.14 -1.69 14.33
N GLY A 33 -8.75 -2.74 13.62
CA GLY A 33 -8.61 -4.09 14.16
C GLY A 33 -7.56 -4.18 15.27
N LEU A 34 -6.42 -3.51 15.10
CA LEU A 34 -5.36 -3.46 16.12
C LEU A 34 -5.83 -2.75 17.40
N ILE A 35 -6.46 -1.59 17.26
CA ILE A 35 -7.03 -0.83 18.39
C ILE A 35 -8.11 -1.65 19.07
N LEU A 36 -9.00 -2.31 18.31
CA LEU A 36 -10.01 -3.21 18.86
C LEU A 36 -9.36 -4.36 19.65
N GLY A 37 -8.30 -4.97 19.12
CA GLY A 37 -7.53 -5.98 19.83
C GLY A 37 -6.96 -5.46 21.16
N LEU A 38 -6.43 -4.24 21.17
CA LEU A 38 -5.92 -3.60 22.39
C LEU A 38 -7.04 -3.31 23.39
N VAL A 39 -8.18 -2.77 22.94
CA VAL A 39 -9.34 -2.50 23.80
C VAL A 39 -9.87 -3.79 24.42
N LEU A 40 -9.97 -4.87 23.66
CA LEU A 40 -10.38 -6.17 24.19
C LEU A 40 -9.34 -6.71 25.18
N LYS A 41 -8.05 -6.63 24.87
CA LYS A 41 -6.99 -7.08 25.77
C LYS A 41 -7.06 -6.37 27.12
N TYR A 42 -7.10 -5.05 27.14
CA TYR A 42 -7.11 -4.26 28.38
C TYR A 42 -8.49 -4.17 29.05
N GLY A 43 -9.58 -4.41 28.30
CA GLY A 43 -10.94 -4.37 28.81
C GLY A 43 -11.45 -5.73 29.32
N THR A 44 -10.96 -6.84 28.77
CA THR A 44 -11.41 -8.20 29.12
C THR A 44 -10.29 -9.11 29.61
N GLU A 45 -9.03 -8.63 29.69
CA GLU A 45 -7.84 -9.36 30.20
C GLU A 45 -7.59 -10.74 29.54
N THR A 46 -8.12 -10.99 28.33
CA THR A 46 -8.25 -12.36 27.78
C THR A 46 -7.78 -12.54 26.34
N THR A 47 -7.34 -11.51 25.62
CA THR A 47 -7.17 -11.56 24.14
C THR A 47 -5.80 -11.18 23.59
N ASP A 48 -4.73 -11.76 24.14
CA ASP A 48 -3.37 -11.65 23.56
C ASP A 48 -3.27 -12.18 22.12
N LEU A 49 -4.03 -13.24 21.80
CA LEU A 49 -4.08 -13.80 20.45
C LEU A 49 -4.64 -12.79 19.44
N ALA A 50 -5.67 -12.02 19.82
CA ALA A 50 -6.28 -11.03 18.93
C ALA A 50 -5.29 -9.91 18.60
N VAL A 51 -4.60 -9.36 19.61
CA VAL A 51 -3.56 -8.34 19.42
C VAL A 51 -2.45 -8.86 18.51
N ARG A 52 -2.02 -10.12 18.69
CA ARG A 52 -0.97 -10.72 17.86
C ARG A 52 -1.41 -10.89 16.40
N VAL A 53 -2.63 -11.40 16.16
CA VAL A 53 -3.16 -11.59 14.80
C VAL A 53 -3.37 -10.25 14.11
N PHE A 54 -4.05 -9.29 14.76
CA PHE A 54 -4.25 -7.96 14.20
C PHE A 54 -2.93 -7.21 14.00
N GLY A 55 -1.95 -7.39 14.89
CA GLY A 55 -0.60 -6.83 14.74
C GLY A 55 0.12 -7.37 13.50
N MET A 56 0.06 -8.68 13.23
CA MET A 56 0.64 -9.27 12.03
C MET A 56 -0.06 -8.78 10.75
N ILE A 57 -1.40 -8.73 10.76
CA ILE A 57 -2.20 -8.22 9.64
C ILE A 57 -1.84 -6.75 9.36
N HIS A 58 -1.82 -5.93 10.41
CA HIS A 58 -1.47 -4.52 10.30
C HIS A 58 -0.06 -4.32 9.73
N GLY A 59 0.94 -5.04 10.24
CA GLY A 59 2.31 -4.95 9.73
C GLY A 59 2.43 -5.32 8.24
N ALA A 60 1.72 -6.37 7.80
CA ALA A 60 1.70 -6.76 6.39
C ALA A 60 1.03 -5.68 5.50
N VAL A 61 -0.09 -5.12 5.95
CA VAL A 61 -0.81 -4.07 5.23
C VAL A 61 -0.02 -2.75 5.19
N PHE A 62 0.64 -2.39 6.30
CA PHE A 62 1.57 -1.25 6.38
C PHE A 62 2.68 -1.36 5.33
N LEU A 63 3.32 -2.52 5.20
CA LEU A 63 4.35 -2.75 4.18
C LEU A 63 3.78 -2.69 2.75
N ALA A 64 2.60 -3.26 2.52
CA ALA A 64 1.92 -3.18 1.23
C ALA A 64 1.61 -1.73 0.84
N TYR A 65 1.18 -0.91 1.80
CA TYR A 65 0.96 0.51 1.62
C TYR A 65 2.26 1.23 1.24
N CYS A 66 3.36 0.96 1.96
CA CYS A 66 4.68 1.55 1.68
C CYS A 66 5.19 1.20 0.27
N VAL A 67 5.19 -0.07 -0.10
CA VAL A 67 5.62 -0.53 -1.44
C VAL A 67 4.77 0.11 -2.54
N THR A 68 3.44 0.13 -2.35
CA THR A 68 2.51 0.75 -3.30
C THR A 68 2.76 2.25 -3.44
N SER A 69 3.01 2.94 -2.33
CA SER A 69 3.31 4.37 -2.31
C SER A 69 4.60 4.70 -3.05
N VAL A 70 5.63 3.85 -2.93
CA VAL A 70 6.88 4.00 -3.70
C VAL A 70 6.63 3.82 -5.21
N VAL A 71 5.84 2.82 -5.61
CA VAL A 71 5.45 2.63 -7.02
C VAL A 71 4.76 3.88 -7.57
N LEU A 72 3.81 4.43 -6.82
CA LEU A 72 3.07 5.64 -7.20
C LEU A 72 3.96 6.89 -7.21
N TRP A 73 4.90 6.99 -6.28
CA TRP A 73 5.89 8.07 -6.26
C TRP A 73 6.69 8.08 -7.56
N VAL A 74 7.21 6.93 -7.99
CA VAL A 74 7.96 6.82 -9.26
C VAL A 74 7.05 7.13 -10.45
N ASP A 75 5.87 6.51 -10.52
CA ASP A 75 4.93 6.73 -11.64
C ASP A 75 4.54 8.20 -11.79
N ARG A 76 4.21 8.85 -10.67
CA ARG A 76 3.71 10.24 -10.62
C ARG A 76 4.80 11.29 -10.47
N ARG A 77 6.07 10.89 -10.39
CA ARG A 77 7.23 11.78 -10.18
C ARG A 77 7.00 12.77 -9.05
N TRP A 78 6.49 12.27 -7.92
CA TRP A 78 6.28 13.12 -6.75
C TRP A 78 7.60 13.72 -6.26
N SER A 79 7.52 14.94 -5.72
CA SER A 79 8.66 15.54 -5.03
C SER A 79 9.00 14.74 -3.77
N PHE A 80 10.24 14.84 -3.31
CA PHE A 80 10.70 14.11 -2.13
C PHE A 80 9.80 14.31 -0.90
N GLY A 81 9.45 15.57 -0.61
CA GLY A 81 8.56 15.88 0.51
C GLY A 81 7.18 15.23 0.41
N ARG A 82 6.61 15.11 -0.80
CA ARG A 82 5.30 14.44 -0.97
C ARG A 82 5.42 12.93 -0.76
N GLY A 83 6.46 12.33 -1.31
CA GLY A 83 6.73 10.91 -1.13
C GLY A 83 6.93 10.53 0.34
N VAL A 84 7.74 11.30 1.06
CA VAL A 84 7.95 11.13 2.50
C VAL A 84 6.66 11.34 3.29
N LEU A 85 5.87 12.38 2.96
CA LEU A 85 4.58 12.63 3.62
C LEU A 85 3.63 11.43 3.49
N VAL A 86 3.53 10.86 2.30
CA VAL A 86 2.67 9.69 2.06
C VAL A 86 3.17 8.48 2.85
N LEU A 87 4.47 8.18 2.82
CA LEU A 87 5.02 7.07 3.61
C LEU A 87 4.83 7.27 5.12
N ALA A 88 5.15 8.46 5.63
CA ALA A 88 4.99 8.81 7.03
C ALA A 88 3.52 8.74 7.49
N SER A 89 2.57 8.89 6.57
CA SER A 89 1.14 8.83 6.91
C SER A 89 0.65 7.46 7.37
N SER A 90 1.43 6.40 7.12
CA SER A 90 1.13 5.04 7.59
C SER A 90 1.53 4.79 9.05
N VAL A 91 2.26 5.72 9.68
CA VAL A 91 2.69 5.57 11.08
C VAL A 91 1.59 5.97 12.06
N PRO A 92 0.88 7.11 11.89
CA PRO A 92 -0.23 7.46 12.76
C PRO A 92 -1.53 6.78 12.31
N PRO A 93 -2.38 6.33 13.26
CA PRO A 93 -3.64 5.70 12.93
C PRO A 93 -4.54 6.62 12.08
N PHE A 94 -5.18 6.04 11.06
CA PHE A 94 -6.14 6.68 10.15
C PHE A 94 -5.61 7.84 9.28
N LEU A 95 -4.34 8.24 9.43
CA LEU A 95 -3.78 9.35 8.67
C LEU A 95 -3.67 9.03 7.17
N THR A 96 -3.57 7.76 6.81
CA THR A 96 -3.64 7.26 5.44
C THR A 96 -4.92 7.67 4.71
N ILE A 97 -6.07 7.71 5.39
CA ILE A 97 -7.36 8.16 4.82
C ILE A 97 -7.35 9.67 4.58
N LEU A 98 -6.81 10.45 5.51
CA LEU A 98 -6.69 11.90 5.31
C LEU A 98 -5.79 12.20 4.11
N VAL A 99 -4.65 11.51 4.01
CA VAL A 99 -3.73 11.67 2.88
C VAL A 99 -4.36 11.18 1.58
N GLU A 100 -5.14 10.10 1.59
CA GLU A 100 -5.92 9.65 0.43
C GLU A 100 -6.92 10.69 -0.03
N TRP A 101 -7.69 11.25 0.88
CA TRP A 101 -8.61 12.33 0.58
C TRP A 101 -7.90 13.59 0.03
N VAL A 102 -6.77 13.99 0.62
CA VAL A 102 -5.96 15.12 0.11
C VAL A 102 -5.40 14.81 -1.27
N ALA A 103 -4.88 13.60 -1.48
CA ALA A 103 -4.28 13.17 -2.74
C ALA A 103 -5.31 13.16 -3.87
N LEU A 104 -6.55 12.74 -3.59
CA LEU A 104 -7.67 12.82 -4.52
C LEU A 104 -8.03 14.26 -4.83
N ARG A 105 -8.23 15.09 -3.80
CA ARG A 105 -8.62 16.51 -3.98
C ARG A 105 -7.58 17.32 -4.72
N ARG A 106 -6.29 17.01 -4.54
CA ARG A 106 -5.18 17.70 -5.19
C ARG A 106 -4.72 17.02 -6.49
N GLY A 107 -5.41 15.97 -6.94
CA GLY A 107 -5.13 15.30 -8.22
C GLY A 107 -3.76 14.63 -8.29
N TRP A 108 -3.23 14.11 -7.17
CA TRP A 108 -1.89 13.51 -7.13
C TRP A 108 -1.81 12.14 -7.81
N LEU A 109 -2.94 11.44 -7.89
CA LEU A 109 -2.99 10.01 -8.19
C LEU A 109 -3.45 9.69 -9.60
N GLY A 110 -4.34 10.45 -10.24
CA GLY A 110 -4.80 10.29 -11.64
C GLY A 110 -5.40 8.92 -12.04
N ASP A 111 -6.20 8.89 -13.10
CA ASP A 111 -6.96 7.68 -13.48
C ASP A 111 -6.21 6.76 -14.46
N SER A 112 -5.14 7.24 -15.08
CA SER A 112 -4.28 6.45 -15.99
C SER A 112 -2.83 6.45 -15.53
N TRP A 113 -2.16 5.31 -15.62
CA TRP A 113 -0.73 5.17 -15.31
C TRP A 113 0.12 5.97 -16.30
N ARG A 114 1.18 6.61 -15.81
CA ARG A 114 2.13 7.33 -16.68
C ARG A 114 3.12 6.37 -17.35
N LEU A 115 3.71 5.43 -16.60
CA LEU A 115 4.82 4.59 -17.06
C LEU A 115 4.50 3.55 -18.15
N PRO A 116 3.28 2.98 -18.26
CA PRO A 116 2.92 2.09 -19.37
C PRO A 116 2.85 2.78 -20.74
N ALA A 117 2.79 4.12 -20.78
CA ALA A 117 2.91 4.92 -22.00
C ALA A 117 4.29 5.61 -22.03
N GLY A 118 5.29 4.94 -22.60
CA GLY A 118 6.64 5.51 -22.78
C GLY A 118 7.50 5.49 -21.52
N ALA A 119 7.57 4.33 -20.86
CA ALA A 119 8.45 4.01 -19.73
C ALA A 119 9.80 4.73 -19.86
N GLY A 120 10.09 5.66 -18.96
CA GLY A 120 11.17 6.63 -19.11
C GLY A 120 12.57 6.02 -19.26
N THR A 121 13.58 6.89 -19.40
CA THR A 121 14.95 6.48 -19.75
C THR A 121 15.69 5.71 -18.64
N GLY A 122 15.26 5.83 -17.38
CA GLY A 122 15.92 5.24 -16.21
C GLY A 122 15.62 3.77 -15.95
N ILE A 123 16.47 3.11 -15.16
CA ILE A 123 16.27 1.70 -14.73
C ILE A 123 15.04 1.58 -13.82
N VAL A 124 14.82 2.54 -12.92
CA VAL A 124 13.68 2.55 -11.99
C VAL A 124 12.35 2.65 -12.76
N ASP A 125 12.25 3.56 -13.73
CA ASP A 125 11.09 3.72 -14.60
C ASP A 125 10.77 2.42 -15.35
N ARG A 126 11.80 1.71 -15.85
CA ARG A 126 11.64 0.42 -16.53
C ARG A 126 11.16 -0.69 -15.60
N THR A 127 11.72 -0.79 -14.40
CA THR A 127 11.30 -1.79 -13.41
C THR A 127 9.85 -1.57 -13.01
N VAL A 128 9.45 -0.33 -12.70
CA VAL A 128 8.08 0.00 -12.34
C VAL A 128 7.13 -0.20 -13.53
N ALA A 129 7.50 0.23 -14.73
CA ALA A 129 6.70 -0.03 -15.93
C ALA A 129 6.47 -1.54 -16.14
N TRP A 130 7.49 -2.37 -15.96
CA TRP A 130 7.36 -3.82 -16.08
C TRP A 130 6.41 -4.41 -15.03
N LEU A 131 6.44 -3.93 -13.79
CA LEU A 131 5.51 -4.33 -12.73
C LEU A 131 4.05 -3.99 -13.11
N LEU A 132 3.84 -2.83 -13.74
CA LEU A 132 2.51 -2.35 -14.11
C LEU A 132 1.94 -3.04 -15.36
N VAL A 133 2.79 -3.42 -16.33
CA VAL A 133 2.35 -4.04 -17.59
C VAL A 133 1.90 -5.49 -17.42
N LYS A 134 2.34 -6.18 -16.36
CA LYS A 134 1.96 -7.57 -16.06
C LYS A 134 1.34 -7.67 -14.66
N PRO A 135 0.02 -7.43 -14.49
CA PRO A 135 -0.60 -7.24 -13.17
C PRO A 135 -0.43 -8.45 -12.23
N LEU A 136 -0.48 -9.68 -12.73
CA LEU A 136 -0.25 -10.88 -11.92
C LEU A 136 1.21 -10.97 -11.42
N ARG A 137 2.18 -10.59 -12.25
CA ARG A 137 3.60 -10.58 -11.86
C ARG A 137 3.91 -9.42 -10.93
N GLY A 138 3.32 -8.25 -11.18
CA GLY A 138 3.41 -7.10 -10.30
C GLY A 138 2.85 -7.41 -8.91
N LEU A 139 1.69 -8.08 -8.84
CA LEU A 139 1.12 -8.56 -7.58
C LEU A 139 2.04 -9.58 -6.90
N GLY A 140 2.54 -10.58 -7.64
CA GLY A 140 3.47 -11.57 -7.10
C GLY A 140 4.74 -10.95 -6.53
N VAL A 141 5.36 -10.02 -7.26
CA VAL A 141 6.55 -9.28 -6.76
C VAL A 141 6.20 -8.42 -5.56
N GLY A 142 5.05 -7.74 -5.56
CA GLY A 142 4.59 -6.96 -4.41
C GLY A 142 4.40 -7.83 -3.15
N VAL A 143 3.76 -9.00 -3.30
CA VAL A 143 3.58 -9.96 -2.20
C VAL A 143 4.92 -10.48 -1.69
N VAL A 144 5.83 -10.85 -2.59
CA VAL A 144 7.18 -11.30 -2.21
C VAL A 144 7.95 -10.18 -1.51
N ALA A 145 7.90 -8.95 -2.02
CA ALA A 145 8.55 -7.80 -1.41
C ALA A 145 8.01 -7.56 0.01
N VAL A 146 6.68 -7.58 0.20
CA VAL A 146 6.06 -7.47 1.51
C VAL A 146 6.49 -8.60 2.44
N ALA A 147 6.45 -9.86 1.98
CA ALA A 147 6.86 -11.00 2.79
C ALA A 147 8.33 -10.93 3.20
N VAL A 148 9.23 -10.58 2.28
CA VAL A 148 10.66 -10.40 2.55
C VAL A 148 10.88 -9.26 3.54
N LEU A 149 10.28 -8.09 3.32
CA LEU A 149 10.40 -6.95 4.24
C LEU A 149 9.85 -7.29 5.62
N PHE A 150 8.75 -8.04 5.69
CA PHE A 150 8.14 -8.47 6.94
C PHE A 150 9.06 -9.45 7.68
N VAL A 151 9.60 -10.46 7.00
CA VAL A 151 10.58 -11.40 7.58
C VAL A 151 11.83 -10.66 8.04
N VAL A 152 12.38 -9.75 7.23
CA VAL A 152 13.53 -8.94 7.60
C VAL A 152 13.23 -8.11 8.85
N ALA A 153 12.08 -7.45 8.92
CA ALA A 153 11.68 -6.68 10.10
C ALA A 153 11.58 -7.55 11.37
N LEU A 154 11.08 -8.79 11.24
CA LEU A 154 11.04 -9.75 12.34
C LEU A 154 12.43 -10.22 12.76
N LEU A 155 13.36 -10.39 11.80
CA LEU A 155 14.74 -10.83 12.07
C LEU A 155 15.61 -9.72 12.66
N VAL A 156 15.43 -8.47 12.25
CA VAL A 156 16.18 -7.32 12.77
C VAL A 156 15.88 -7.12 14.25
N GLY A 157 14.65 -7.41 14.69
CA GLY A 157 14.22 -7.30 16.09
C GLY A 157 14.37 -5.86 16.64
N PRO A 158 13.75 -5.52 17.79
CA PRO A 158 14.10 -4.27 18.45
C PRO A 158 15.56 -4.33 18.90
N PRO A 159 16.37 -3.27 18.77
CA PRO A 159 17.63 -3.17 19.49
C PRO A 159 17.29 -3.12 20.99
N VAL A 160 17.17 -4.28 21.61
CA VAL A 160 17.08 -4.37 23.07
C VAL A 160 18.42 -3.89 23.60
N GLN A 161 18.38 -2.83 24.39
CA GLN A 161 19.56 -2.31 25.07
C GLN A 161 20.11 -3.45 25.93
N SER A 162 21.27 -3.98 25.54
CA SER A 162 22.09 -4.79 26.42
C SER A 162 22.71 -3.87 27.47
N SER A 163 21.97 -3.62 28.55
CA SER A 163 22.48 -3.00 29.78
C SER A 163 21.59 -3.36 30.95
#